data_AF-A0A944QWD2-F1
#
_entry.id   AF-A0A944QWD2-F1
#
_cell.length_a   1.000
_cell.length_b   1.000
_cell.length_c   1.000
_cell.angle_alpha   90.00
_cell.angle_beta   90.00
_cell.angle_gamma   90.00
#
_symmetry.space_group_name_H-M   'P 1'
#
loop_
_entity.id
_entity.type
_entity.pdbx_description
1 polymer ?
#
loop_
_entity_poly.entity_id
_entity_poly.type
_entity_poly.pdbx_seq_one_letter_code
_entity_poly.pdbx_strand_id
1 'polypeptide(L)'
;MHSSLDVLSFGTANREPVAVDPAEALRDMQLQSRRALLESHLQKIGGNLSDEQVEDLFDIQLKRTYSCARGDDWEIVFLEVPRWILNDGDKARDLDALRHGFRRRTVRFISPLLDLPSPAAHRLFQVWKNNDGIDAKLIPWSYIGHLEDGQVRLSELLDVDTDLTDSTDAASSPTARPEPVARDRVFISYSHANPEWFRRLEIQLAGLRERLEVWSDEDIPVGTDWFPRIQSALDRTKVAIMLVTPEFVASDFIRNHEVPKILEAANRGDLTLFWILVSDSHYDQIGLDDKQAPHDVAKPLDTLTRAKRNQALRTITGKVLEAFEST
;
A
#
# COMPACT_ATOMS: atom_id res chain seq x y z
N MET A 1 -24.29 2.55 49.55
CA MET A 1 -23.56 3.66 48.88
C MET A 1 -22.11 3.53 49.35
N HIS A 2 -21.08 3.18 48.57
CA HIS A 2 -20.84 3.26 47.14
C HIS A 2 -20.24 1.94 46.62
N SER A 3 -20.50 1.68 45.33
CA SER A 3 -19.90 0.60 44.54
C SER A 3 -18.44 0.93 44.25
N SER A 4 -17.53 0.00 44.52
CA SER A 4 -16.22 -0.02 43.89
C SER A 4 -16.41 -0.37 42.41
N LEU A 5 -16.02 0.54 41.53
CA LEU A 5 -15.78 0.27 40.12
C LEU A 5 -14.29 0.48 39.90
N ASP A 6 -13.59 -0.64 39.75
CA ASP A 6 -12.24 -0.68 39.19
C ASP A 6 -12.27 0.01 37.82
N VAL A 7 -11.54 1.12 37.73
CA VAL A 7 -11.26 1.80 36.48
C VAL A 7 -10.31 0.89 35.71
N LEU A 8 -10.87 0.11 34.79
CA LEU A 8 -10.11 -0.54 33.73
C LEU A 8 -9.36 0.56 32.97
N SER A 9 -8.04 0.59 33.17
CA SER A 9 -7.08 1.35 32.39
C SER A 9 -7.14 0.87 30.94
N PHE A 10 -8.00 1.46 30.13
CA PHE A 10 -7.88 1.41 28.68
C PHE A 10 -6.58 2.11 28.33
N GLY A 11 -5.61 1.33 27.84
CA GLY A 11 -4.34 1.82 27.32
C GLY A 11 -4.59 3.00 26.39
N THR A 12 -3.86 4.08 26.66
CA THR A 12 -3.87 5.33 25.90
C THR A 12 -3.74 5.04 24.41
N ALA A 13 -4.82 5.24 23.66
CA ALA A 13 -4.77 5.26 22.22
C ALA A 13 -3.74 6.33 21.77
N ASN A 14 -2.70 5.86 21.07
CA ASN A 14 -1.62 6.64 20.47
C ASN A 14 -2.12 7.95 19.84
N ARG A 15 -2.03 9.06 20.58
CA ARG A 15 -1.91 10.38 19.97
C ARG A 15 -0.43 10.65 19.87
N GLU A 16 0.11 10.66 18.65
CA GLU A 16 1.45 11.20 18.43
C GLU A 16 1.49 12.63 19.00
N PRO A 17 2.52 12.98 19.81
CA PRO A 17 2.67 14.34 20.29
C PRO A 17 2.81 15.29 19.09
N VAL A 18 2.04 16.39 19.11
CA VAL A 18 2.10 17.42 18.07
C VAL A 18 3.37 18.27 18.25
N ALA A 19 4.09 18.46 17.15
CA ALA A 19 5.17 19.43 16.92
C ALA A 19 6.30 19.44 17.97
N VAL A 20 7.10 18.38 17.93
CA VAL A 20 8.49 18.38 18.43
C VAL A 20 9.40 18.84 17.27
N ASP A 21 10.57 19.42 17.57
CA ASP A 21 11.60 19.72 16.57
C ASP A 21 11.88 18.46 15.71
N PRO A 22 11.80 18.51 14.37
CA PRO A 22 12.11 17.38 13.50
C PRO A 22 13.47 16.74 13.80
N ALA A 23 14.48 17.54 14.19
CA ALA A 23 15.78 17.01 14.55
C ALA A 23 15.73 16.13 15.81
N GLU A 24 14.90 16.51 16.78
CA GLU A 24 14.67 15.75 18.01
C GLU A 24 13.80 14.51 17.74
N ALA A 25 12.76 14.64 16.92
CA ALA A 25 11.89 13.53 16.54
C ALA A 25 12.60 12.44 15.72
N LEU A 26 13.74 12.76 15.08
CA LEU A 26 14.59 11.83 14.34
C LEU A 26 15.81 11.36 15.16
N ARG A 27 15.79 11.49 16.49
CA ARG A 27 16.82 10.93 17.38
C ARG A 27 16.63 9.44 17.60
N ASP A 28 15.47 9.03 18.06
CA ASP A 28 15.20 7.65 18.49
C ASP A 28 14.24 6.98 17.51
N MET A 29 14.78 6.54 16.38
CA MET A 29 14.04 5.90 15.27
C MET A 29 14.13 4.37 15.31
N GLN A 30 14.50 3.80 16.44
CA GLN A 30 14.52 2.35 16.62
C GLN A 30 13.13 1.79 16.39
N LEU A 31 13.07 0.59 15.82
CA LEU A 31 11.82 -0.14 15.67
C LEU A 31 11.30 -0.52 17.07
N GLN A 32 10.20 0.13 17.46
CA GLN A 32 9.48 -0.16 18.69
C GLN A 32 8.24 -0.99 18.37
N SER A 33 7.50 -0.57 17.34
CA SER A 33 6.22 -1.14 17.01
C SER A 33 6.41 -2.49 16.31
N ARG A 34 5.81 -3.55 16.89
CA ARG A 34 5.87 -4.94 16.40
C ARG A 34 7.30 -5.49 16.22
N ARG A 35 8.28 -4.99 16.99
CA ARG A 35 9.68 -5.45 16.93
C ARG A 35 9.84 -6.97 17.07
N ALA A 36 9.22 -7.55 18.10
CA ALA A 36 9.34 -8.98 18.40
C ALA A 36 8.84 -9.88 17.25
N LEU A 37 7.82 -9.42 16.52
CA LEU A 37 7.32 -10.12 15.34
C LEU A 37 8.39 -10.14 14.25
N LEU A 38 8.97 -8.97 13.95
CA LEU A 38 10.01 -8.86 12.93
C LEU A 38 11.23 -9.73 13.31
N GLU A 39 11.67 -9.68 14.57
CA GLU A 39 12.75 -10.53 15.09
C GLU A 39 12.48 -12.03 14.88
N SER A 40 11.26 -12.49 15.18
CA SER A 40 10.84 -13.88 14.97
C SER A 40 10.91 -14.30 13.49
N HIS A 41 10.49 -13.42 12.57
CA HIS A 41 10.55 -13.71 11.14
C HIS A 41 11.96 -13.64 10.58
N LEU A 42 12.78 -12.70 11.06
CA LEU A 42 14.19 -12.58 10.71
C LEU A 42 14.96 -13.85 11.08
N GLN A 43 14.75 -14.37 12.28
CA GLN A 43 15.41 -15.61 12.72
C GLN A 43 15.11 -16.81 11.81
N LYS A 44 13.87 -16.90 11.28
CA LYS A 44 13.49 -17.98 10.34
C LYS A 44 14.27 -17.93 9.02
N ILE A 45 14.77 -16.76 8.63
CA ILE A 45 15.56 -16.56 7.41
C ILE A 45 17.05 -16.35 7.71
N GLY A 46 17.52 -16.73 8.90
CA GLY A 46 18.93 -16.59 9.31
C GLY A 46 19.35 -15.16 9.64
N GLY A 47 18.40 -14.22 9.73
CA GLY A 47 18.66 -12.82 10.06
C GLY A 47 18.56 -12.52 11.56
N ASN A 48 19.19 -11.41 11.98
CA ASN A 48 19.04 -10.83 13.31
C ASN A 48 18.63 -9.36 13.22
N LEU A 49 18.14 -8.80 14.32
CA LEU A 49 17.82 -7.38 14.46
C LEU A 49 18.64 -6.81 15.63
N SER A 50 19.32 -5.70 15.40
CA SER A 50 20.11 -5.00 16.42
C SER A 50 19.91 -3.50 16.30
N ASP A 51 20.04 -2.78 17.41
CA ASP A 51 20.00 -1.31 17.37
C ASP A 51 21.41 -0.72 17.25
N GLU A 52 21.53 0.29 16.41
CA GLU A 52 22.75 1.06 16.19
C GLU A 52 22.56 2.48 16.66
N GLN A 53 23.56 3.00 17.35
CA GLN A 53 23.65 4.42 17.69
C GLN A 53 24.80 5.04 16.89
N VAL A 54 24.51 6.14 16.21
CA VAL A 54 25.46 6.87 15.38
C VAL A 54 25.43 8.35 15.75
N GLU A 55 26.59 8.98 15.78
CA GLU A 55 26.72 10.43 15.98
C GLU A 55 26.39 11.15 14.67
N ASP A 56 25.59 12.21 14.75
CA ASP A 56 25.25 13.01 13.58
C ASP A 56 26.52 13.71 13.05
N LEU A 57 26.67 13.71 11.72
CA LEU A 57 27.86 14.26 11.07
C LEU A 57 27.97 15.78 11.20
N PHE A 58 26.84 16.46 11.36
CA PHE A 58 26.76 17.92 11.43
C PHE A 58 26.59 18.43 12.86
N ASP A 59 26.17 17.56 13.79
CA ASP A 59 26.10 17.85 15.22
C ASP A 59 26.52 16.63 16.06
N ILE A 60 27.77 16.60 16.50
CA ILE A 60 28.33 15.51 17.33
C ILE A 60 27.60 15.32 18.67
N GLN A 61 26.81 16.29 19.13
CA GLN A 61 25.98 16.15 20.34
C GLN A 61 24.65 15.43 20.03
N LEU A 62 24.24 15.41 18.76
CA LEU A 62 23.04 14.73 18.30
C LEU A 62 23.38 13.27 18.00
N LYS A 63 22.93 12.38 18.89
CA LYS A 63 23.03 10.93 18.67
C LYS A 63 21.71 10.41 18.11
N ARG A 64 21.81 9.62 17.06
CA ARG A 64 20.67 8.97 16.40
C ARG A 64 20.74 7.48 16.62
N THR A 65 19.60 6.89 16.94
CA THR A 65 19.47 5.47 17.20
C THR A 65 18.43 4.88 16.28
N TYR A 66 18.75 3.76 15.62
CA TYR A 66 17.86 3.07 14.68
C TYR A 66 18.07 1.57 14.74
N SER A 67 17.16 0.79 14.14
CA SER A 67 17.27 -0.66 14.10
C SER A 67 17.81 -1.13 12.76
N CYS A 68 18.67 -2.14 12.77
CA CYS A 68 19.25 -2.72 11.58
C CYS A 68 19.07 -4.24 11.61
N ALA A 69 18.50 -4.77 10.54
CA ALA A 69 18.44 -6.21 10.32
C ALA A 69 19.56 -6.65 9.39
N ARG A 70 20.20 -7.77 9.73
CA ARG A 70 21.29 -8.35 8.97
C ARG A 70 21.07 -9.84 8.79
N GLY A 71 21.27 -10.31 7.56
CA GLY A 71 21.49 -11.72 7.25
C GLY A 71 22.91 -11.93 6.72
N ASP A 72 23.14 -13.08 6.08
CA ASP A 72 24.46 -13.45 5.57
C ASP A 72 24.99 -12.47 4.50
N ASP A 73 24.14 -12.09 3.54
CA ASP A 73 24.52 -11.26 2.39
C ASP A 73 23.65 -10.01 2.21
N TRP A 74 22.84 -9.65 3.21
CA TRP A 74 21.92 -8.52 3.11
C TRP A 74 21.82 -7.73 4.41
N GLU A 75 21.55 -6.43 4.27
CA GLU A 75 21.36 -5.51 5.38
C GLU A 75 20.21 -4.55 5.08
N ILE A 76 19.33 -4.33 6.07
CA ILE A 76 18.23 -3.38 5.99
C ILE A 76 18.18 -2.52 7.24
N VAL A 77 18.10 -1.22 7.05
CA VAL A 77 17.86 -0.25 8.12
C VAL A 77 16.37 -0.01 8.27
N PHE A 78 15.84 -0.13 9.48
CA PHE A 78 14.48 0.25 9.83
C PHE A 78 14.48 1.55 10.61
N LEU A 79 13.67 2.49 10.13
CA LEU A 79 13.47 3.78 10.75
C LEU A 79 11.99 3.92 11.12
N GLU A 80 11.67 3.75 12.40
CA GLU A 80 10.35 4.10 12.88
C GLU A 80 10.29 5.62 13.09
N VAL A 81 9.46 6.30 12.30
CA VAL A 81 9.36 7.76 12.29
C VAL A 81 7.92 8.21 12.53
N PRO A 82 7.71 9.35 13.21
CA PRO A 82 6.38 9.89 13.40
C PRO A 82 5.66 10.18 12.08
N ARG A 83 4.36 9.91 12.05
CA ARG A 83 3.49 10.07 10.87
C ARG A 83 3.57 11.46 10.30
N TRP A 84 3.61 12.47 11.15
CA TRP A 84 3.63 13.87 10.73
C TRP A 84 4.90 14.24 9.95
N ILE A 85 6.04 13.56 10.16
CA ILE A 85 7.27 13.81 9.38
C ILE A 85 7.08 13.35 7.94
N LEU A 86 6.49 12.17 7.74
CA LEU A 86 6.29 11.60 6.41
C LEU A 86 5.08 12.18 5.68
N ASN A 87 4.06 12.60 6.41
CA ASN A 87 2.79 13.07 5.86
C ASN A 87 2.76 14.60 5.60
N ASP A 88 3.62 15.39 6.25
CA ASP A 88 3.78 16.81 5.97
C ASP A 88 4.96 17.03 5.01
N GLY A 89 4.68 17.63 3.85
CA GLY A 89 5.69 17.78 2.80
C GLY A 89 6.82 18.76 3.12
N ASP A 90 6.60 19.71 4.02
CA ASP A 90 7.68 20.61 4.47
C ASP A 90 8.58 19.91 5.48
N LYS A 91 8.01 19.06 6.35
CA LYS A 91 8.75 18.26 7.35
C LYS A 91 9.48 17.07 6.76
N ALA A 92 8.97 16.52 5.66
CA ALA A 92 9.63 15.45 4.92
C ALA A 92 11.07 15.83 4.52
N ARG A 93 11.35 17.12 4.27
CA ARG A 93 12.69 17.60 3.92
C ARG A 93 13.70 17.43 5.06
N ASP A 94 13.25 17.44 6.31
CA ASP A 94 14.11 17.27 7.48
C ASP A 94 14.74 15.85 7.54
N LEU A 95 14.16 14.88 6.82
CA LEU A 95 14.78 13.56 6.64
C LEU A 95 16.13 13.65 5.91
N ASP A 96 16.40 14.68 5.11
CA ASP A 96 17.67 14.83 4.36
C ASP A 96 18.89 14.92 5.29
N ALA A 97 18.69 15.28 6.56
CA ALA A 97 19.73 15.20 7.59
C ALA A 97 20.28 13.78 7.75
N LEU A 98 19.45 12.75 7.52
CA LEU A 98 19.81 11.34 7.65
C LEU A 98 20.58 10.78 6.45
N ARG A 99 20.48 11.45 5.30
CA ARG A 99 20.94 10.96 3.99
C ARG A 99 22.38 10.45 4.01
N HIS A 100 23.28 11.19 4.65
CA HIS A 100 24.70 10.84 4.68
C HIS A 100 25.00 9.54 5.44
N GLY A 101 24.23 9.24 6.49
CA GLY A 101 24.40 8.03 7.31
C GLY A 101 23.93 6.75 6.61
N PHE A 102 23.14 6.87 5.54
CA PHE A 102 22.51 5.73 4.87
C PHE A 102 22.93 5.52 3.42
N ARG A 103 24.00 6.20 2.96
CA ARG A 103 24.51 6.04 1.59
C ARG A 103 24.70 4.58 1.22
N ARG A 104 24.15 4.18 0.05
CA ARG A 104 24.22 2.83 -0.50
C ARG A 104 23.59 1.73 0.38
N ARG A 105 22.74 2.09 1.34
CA ARG A 105 22.02 1.14 2.20
C ARG A 105 20.56 1.04 1.79
N THR A 106 19.96 -0.10 2.11
CA THR A 106 18.51 -0.30 2.01
C THR A 106 17.84 0.22 3.27
N VAL A 107 16.87 1.13 3.11
CA VAL A 107 16.19 1.80 4.22
C VAL A 107 14.69 1.58 4.10
N ARG A 108 14.06 1.21 5.21
CA ARG A 108 12.62 1.00 5.32
C ARG A 108 12.08 1.88 6.44
N PHE A 109 11.28 2.86 6.04
CA PHE A 109 10.55 3.70 6.97
C PHE A 109 9.32 2.96 7.46
N ILE A 110 9.04 3.08 8.74
CA ILE A 110 7.85 2.54 9.38
C ILE A 110 7.21 3.70 10.13
N SER A 111 5.90 3.85 10.01
CA SER A 111 5.19 4.86 10.77
C SER A 111 3.83 4.32 11.17
N PRO A 112 3.55 4.12 12.46
CA PRO A 112 2.28 3.59 12.92
C PRO A 112 1.12 4.39 12.34
N LEU A 113 0.15 3.69 11.73
CA LEU A 113 -1.05 4.28 11.12
C LEU A 113 -0.78 5.11 9.85
N LEU A 114 0.34 4.87 9.15
CA LEU A 114 0.61 5.45 7.83
C LEU A 114 0.84 4.35 6.79
N ASP A 115 0.05 4.41 5.71
CA ASP A 115 0.20 3.49 4.58
C ASP A 115 0.83 4.15 3.35
N LEU A 116 0.74 5.49 3.25
CA LEU A 116 1.31 6.26 2.15
C LEU A 116 2.01 7.52 2.67
N PRO A 117 3.24 7.81 2.23
CA PRO A 117 3.90 9.06 2.58
C PRO A 117 3.36 10.22 1.75
N SER A 118 3.66 11.45 2.17
CA SER A 118 3.37 12.63 1.35
C SER A 118 4.14 12.58 0.01
N PRO A 119 3.64 13.25 -1.05
CA PRO A 119 4.36 13.32 -2.32
C PRO A 119 5.77 13.89 -2.21
N ALA A 120 6.03 14.75 -1.21
CA ALA A 120 7.37 15.31 -0.98
C ALA A 120 8.32 14.28 -0.36
N ALA A 121 7.88 13.53 0.65
CA ALA A 121 8.64 12.41 1.22
C ALA A 121 8.92 11.34 0.15
N HIS A 122 7.91 10.99 -0.65
CA HIS A 122 8.07 10.06 -1.75
C HIS A 122 9.11 10.53 -2.77
N ARG A 123 9.05 11.81 -3.20
CA ARG A 123 10.07 12.38 -4.10
C ARG A 123 11.47 12.38 -3.48
N LEU A 124 11.58 12.65 -2.18
CA LEU A 124 12.86 12.62 -1.49
C LEU A 124 13.52 11.24 -1.56
N PHE A 125 12.74 10.17 -1.37
CA PHE A 125 13.25 8.79 -1.50
C PHE A 125 13.79 8.50 -2.90
N GLN A 126 13.11 8.98 -3.94
CA GLN A 126 13.60 8.86 -5.33
C GLN A 126 14.90 9.65 -5.54
N VAL A 127 15.02 10.85 -4.96
CA VAL A 127 16.24 11.66 -5.02
C VAL A 127 17.40 10.93 -4.33
N TRP A 128 17.18 10.34 -3.16
CA TRP A 128 18.21 9.59 -2.45
C TRP A 128 18.66 8.34 -3.21
N LYS A 129 17.72 7.61 -3.82
CA LYS A 129 18.04 6.46 -4.66
C LYS A 129 18.95 6.85 -5.83
N ASN A 130 18.60 7.93 -6.53
CA ASN A 130 19.33 8.38 -7.71
C ASN A 130 20.70 8.99 -7.39
N ASN A 131 20.81 9.74 -6.28
CA ASN A 131 22.02 10.52 -5.98
C ASN A 131 22.99 9.81 -5.02
N ASP A 132 22.50 8.93 -4.15
CA ASP A 132 23.27 8.36 -3.04
C ASP A 132 23.15 6.84 -2.95
N GLY A 133 22.37 6.22 -3.86
CA GLY A 133 22.13 4.79 -3.89
C GLY A 133 21.36 4.27 -2.68
N ILE A 134 20.59 5.13 -1.99
CA ILE A 134 19.80 4.73 -0.82
C ILE A 134 18.46 4.21 -1.32
N ASP A 135 18.20 2.91 -1.16
CA ASP A 135 16.89 2.35 -1.49
C ASP A 135 15.94 2.57 -0.32
N ALA A 136 15.28 3.73 -0.32
CA ALA A 136 14.35 4.14 0.73
C ALA A 136 12.89 3.88 0.33
N LYS A 137 12.13 3.18 1.18
CA LYS A 137 10.69 2.95 0.99
C LYS A 137 9.93 3.06 2.31
N LEU A 138 8.67 3.50 2.27
CA LEU A 138 7.75 3.30 3.39
C LEU A 138 7.26 1.86 3.34
N ILE A 139 7.38 1.14 4.45
CA ILE A 139 6.60 -0.08 4.69
C ILE A 139 5.22 0.39 5.17
N PRO A 140 4.14 0.11 4.42
CA PRO A 140 2.79 0.43 4.88
C PRO A 140 2.57 -0.23 6.24
N TRP A 141 2.12 0.53 7.24
CA TRP A 141 1.95 0.02 8.60
C TRP A 141 1.09 -1.24 8.66
N SER A 142 0.05 -1.21 7.85
CA SER A 142 -0.88 -2.30 7.64
C SER A 142 -0.22 -3.59 7.12
N TYR A 143 0.89 -3.52 6.39
CA TYR A 143 1.60 -4.73 5.92
C TYR A 143 2.35 -5.46 7.03
N ILE A 144 2.72 -4.77 8.11
CA ILE A 144 3.36 -5.39 9.26
C ILE A 144 2.37 -6.30 10.01
N GLY A 145 1.06 -6.01 9.92
CA GLY A 145 -0.01 -6.92 10.34
C GLY A 145 0.04 -8.28 9.64
N HIS A 146 0.27 -8.27 8.33
CA HIS A 146 0.26 -9.50 7.51
C HIS A 146 1.45 -10.43 7.75
N LEU A 147 2.50 -9.97 8.43
CA LEU A 147 3.58 -10.84 8.91
C LEU A 147 3.09 -11.78 10.02
N GLU A 148 2.22 -11.31 10.92
CA GLU A 148 1.67 -12.11 12.03
C GLU A 148 0.87 -13.31 11.52
N ASP A 149 0.07 -13.09 10.47
CA ASP A 149 -0.84 -14.09 9.92
C ASP A 149 -0.20 -14.93 8.78
N GLY A 150 1.07 -14.67 8.45
CA GLY A 150 1.82 -15.39 7.41
C GLY A 150 1.36 -15.12 5.98
N GLN A 151 0.57 -14.07 5.76
CA GLN A 151 -0.04 -13.72 4.47
C GLN A 151 0.89 -12.89 3.57
N VAL A 152 1.88 -12.22 4.15
CA VAL A 152 2.96 -11.55 3.42
C VAL A 152 4.28 -12.18 3.84
N ARG A 153 5.11 -12.57 2.85
CA ARG A 153 6.46 -13.05 3.16
C ARG A 153 7.32 -11.87 3.53
N LEU A 154 8.20 -12.07 4.51
CA LEU A 154 9.14 -11.01 4.91
C LEU A 154 10.02 -10.56 3.73
N SER A 155 10.39 -11.46 2.82
CA SER A 155 11.10 -11.12 1.58
C SER A 155 10.34 -10.15 0.68
N GLU A 156 9.02 -10.32 0.56
CA GLU A 156 8.13 -9.46 -0.23
C GLU A 156 7.93 -8.09 0.45
N LEU A 157 7.83 -8.07 1.79
CA LEU A 157 7.73 -6.83 2.56
C LEU A 157 9.00 -5.98 2.48
N LEU A 158 10.15 -6.66 2.44
CA LEU A 158 11.46 -6.04 2.45
C LEU A 158 11.97 -5.69 1.04
N ASP A 159 11.32 -6.22 0.00
CA ASP A 159 11.71 -6.08 -1.40
C ASP A 159 13.19 -6.47 -1.59
N VAL A 160 13.57 -7.57 -0.95
CA VAL A 160 14.90 -8.18 -1.12
C VAL A 160 14.78 -9.10 -2.33
N ASP A 161 15.43 -8.75 -3.43
CA ASP A 161 15.60 -9.63 -4.60
C ASP A 161 16.03 -11.01 -4.10
N THR A 162 15.13 -11.98 -4.22
CA THR A 162 15.35 -13.34 -3.74
C THR A 162 15.80 -14.21 -4.90
N ASP A 163 17.07 -14.05 -5.28
CA ASP A 163 17.86 -15.13 -5.91
C ASP A 163 18.37 -16.09 -4.82
N LEU A 164 17.49 -16.52 -3.92
CA LEU A 164 17.78 -17.59 -2.97
C LEU A 164 17.17 -18.87 -3.52
N THR A 165 18.06 -19.61 -4.17
CA THR A 165 17.86 -20.94 -4.72
C THR A 165 17.12 -21.85 -3.76
N ASP A 166 15.99 -22.32 -4.26
CA ASP A 166 15.26 -23.50 -3.85
C ASP A 166 16.22 -24.67 -3.60
N SER A 167 16.32 -25.13 -2.35
CA SER A 167 16.77 -26.49 -2.06
C SER A 167 16.29 -27.00 -0.72
N THR A 168 15.62 -28.16 -0.82
CA THR A 168 15.37 -29.23 0.16
C THR A 168 14.19 -29.10 1.14
N ASP A 169 13.06 -29.63 0.66
CA ASP A 169 12.28 -30.74 1.24
C ASP A 169 12.10 -30.83 2.76
N ALA A 170 10.85 -30.65 3.19
CA ALA A 170 10.27 -31.41 4.28
C ALA A 170 8.77 -31.67 4.03
N ALA A 171 8.50 -32.85 3.46
CA ALA A 171 7.31 -33.69 3.61
C ALA A 171 5.93 -33.04 3.75
N SER A 172 5.17 -33.16 2.67
CA SER A 172 3.74 -32.94 2.53
C SER A 172 2.89 -33.72 3.54
N SER A 173 1.86 -33.06 4.06
CA SER A 173 0.53 -33.69 4.24
C SER A 173 -0.45 -32.95 3.32
N PRO A 174 -1.31 -33.65 2.57
CA PRO A 174 -2.17 -33.04 1.57
C PRO A 174 -3.39 -32.42 2.26
N THR A 175 -3.33 -31.13 2.58
CA THR A 175 -4.54 -30.34 2.86
C THR A 175 -5.25 -30.05 1.55
N ALA A 176 -6.56 -30.30 1.54
CA ALA A 176 -7.44 -30.21 0.39
C ALA A 176 -7.30 -28.88 -0.37
N ARG A 177 -7.39 -28.97 -1.70
CA ARG A 177 -7.52 -27.82 -2.61
C ARG A 177 -8.71 -26.96 -2.14
N PRO A 178 -8.55 -25.65 -1.88
CA PRO A 178 -9.68 -24.82 -1.47
C PRO A 178 -10.75 -24.84 -2.58
N GLU A 179 -12.01 -25.02 -2.17
CA GLU A 179 -13.18 -24.94 -3.05
C GLU A 179 -13.20 -23.59 -3.80
N PRO A 180 -13.62 -23.54 -5.08
CA PRO A 180 -13.68 -22.28 -5.82
C PRO A 180 -14.65 -21.32 -5.15
N VAL A 181 -14.12 -20.19 -4.66
CA VAL A 181 -14.91 -19.12 -4.04
C VAL A 181 -15.77 -18.46 -5.12
N ALA A 182 -17.07 -18.30 -4.86
CA ALA A 182 -17.97 -17.62 -5.79
C ALA A 182 -17.51 -16.18 -6.00
N ARG A 183 -17.36 -15.79 -7.28
CA ARG A 183 -17.04 -14.42 -7.68
C ARG A 183 -18.32 -13.62 -7.82
N ASP A 184 -18.61 -12.79 -6.83
CA ASP A 184 -19.89 -12.10 -6.65
C ASP A 184 -19.73 -10.60 -6.35
N ARG A 185 -18.56 -10.01 -6.64
CA ARG A 185 -18.27 -8.60 -6.33
C ARG A 185 -17.81 -7.76 -7.51
N VAL A 186 -18.08 -6.46 -7.41
CA VAL A 186 -17.49 -5.42 -8.24
C VAL A 186 -16.42 -4.70 -7.42
N PHE A 187 -15.15 -4.80 -7.82
CA PHE A 187 -14.05 -4.06 -7.19
C PHE A 187 -13.79 -2.75 -7.94
N ILE A 188 -13.54 -1.66 -7.22
CA ILE A 188 -13.14 -0.37 -7.82
C ILE A 188 -11.76 0.02 -7.30
N SER A 189 -10.77 0.04 -8.19
CA SER A 189 -9.43 0.58 -7.96
C SER A 189 -9.36 2.02 -8.49
N TYR A 190 -8.87 2.94 -7.66
CA TYR A 190 -8.72 4.36 -7.98
C TYR A 190 -7.60 4.99 -7.16
N SER A 191 -7.12 6.17 -7.56
CA SER A 191 -6.17 6.91 -6.73
C SER A 191 -6.90 7.67 -5.62
N HIS A 192 -6.50 7.46 -4.36
CA HIS A 192 -6.98 8.25 -3.23
C HIS A 192 -6.68 9.75 -3.33
N ALA A 193 -5.80 10.16 -4.26
CA ALA A 193 -5.56 11.56 -4.58
C ALA A 193 -6.75 12.21 -5.33
N ASN A 194 -7.62 11.42 -5.97
CA ASN A 194 -8.78 11.89 -6.74
C ASN A 194 -10.10 11.17 -6.33
N PRO A 195 -10.49 11.23 -5.04
CA PRO A 195 -11.64 10.47 -4.54
C PRO A 195 -12.98 10.99 -5.10
N GLU A 196 -13.04 12.19 -5.70
CA GLU A 196 -14.28 12.66 -6.31
C GLU A 196 -14.76 11.80 -7.48
N TRP A 197 -13.87 11.12 -8.20
CA TRP A 197 -14.24 10.27 -9.33
C TRP A 197 -14.83 8.95 -8.89
N PHE A 198 -14.25 8.37 -7.84
CA PHE A 198 -14.84 7.23 -7.13
C PHE A 198 -16.27 7.57 -6.68
N ARG A 199 -16.45 8.67 -5.93
CA ARG A 199 -17.79 9.10 -5.47
C ARG A 199 -18.78 9.33 -6.60
N ARG A 200 -18.35 9.87 -7.75
CA ARG A 200 -19.22 10.05 -8.92
C ARG A 200 -19.70 8.73 -9.51
N LEU A 201 -18.80 7.76 -9.62
CA LEU A 201 -19.13 6.42 -10.09
C LEU A 201 -20.02 5.70 -9.08
N GLU A 202 -19.71 5.81 -7.80
CA GLU A 202 -20.47 5.22 -6.70
C GLU A 202 -21.94 5.71 -6.70
N ILE A 203 -22.17 7.01 -6.91
CA ILE A 203 -23.52 7.58 -7.07
C ILE A 203 -24.28 6.97 -8.26
N GLN A 204 -23.59 6.66 -9.36
CA GLN A 204 -24.21 6.02 -10.53
C GLN A 204 -24.52 4.54 -10.27
N LEU A 205 -23.64 3.84 -9.54
CA LEU A 205 -23.83 2.47 -9.11
C LEU A 205 -24.87 2.35 -7.98
N ALA A 206 -25.15 3.43 -7.24
CA ALA A 206 -26.12 3.43 -6.14
C ALA A 206 -27.51 2.92 -6.56
N GLY A 207 -27.95 3.27 -7.79
CA GLY A 207 -29.20 2.78 -8.37
C GLY A 207 -29.19 1.29 -8.75
N LEU A 208 -28.04 0.61 -8.66
CA LEU A 208 -27.83 -0.79 -9.01
C LEU A 208 -27.39 -1.64 -7.81
N ARG A 209 -27.32 -1.07 -6.60
CA ARG A 209 -26.81 -1.76 -5.38
C ARG A 209 -27.60 -2.99 -4.97
N GLU A 210 -28.88 -3.08 -5.33
CA GLU A 210 -29.68 -4.30 -5.07
C GLU A 210 -29.23 -5.49 -5.95
N ARG A 211 -28.45 -5.23 -7.01
CA ARG A 211 -27.98 -6.21 -8.00
C ARG A 211 -26.46 -6.39 -8.00
N LEU A 212 -25.72 -5.45 -7.41
CA LEU A 212 -24.25 -5.41 -7.40
C LEU A 212 -23.73 -5.27 -5.97
N GLU A 213 -22.88 -6.20 -5.52
CA GLU A 213 -22.04 -5.99 -4.33
C GLU A 213 -20.79 -5.20 -4.76
N VAL A 214 -20.82 -3.89 -4.56
CA VAL A 214 -19.68 -3.00 -4.86
C VAL A 214 -18.76 -2.93 -3.66
N TRP A 215 -17.46 -3.05 -3.89
CA TRP A 215 -16.42 -3.00 -2.88
C TRP A 215 -15.23 -2.16 -3.36
N SER A 216 -14.62 -1.43 -2.43
CA SER A 216 -13.43 -0.61 -2.62
C SER A 216 -12.50 -0.69 -1.42
N ASP A 217 -11.31 -0.10 -1.53
CA ASP A 217 -10.39 0.06 -0.40
C ASP A 217 -10.97 0.90 0.76
N GLU A 218 -11.93 1.81 0.52
CA GLU A 218 -12.65 2.54 1.58
C GLU A 218 -13.51 1.61 2.47
N ASP A 219 -13.90 0.43 1.96
CA ASP A 219 -14.69 -0.56 2.69
C ASP A 219 -13.84 -1.44 3.62
N ILE A 220 -12.54 -1.16 3.73
CA ILE A 220 -11.62 -1.81 4.65
C ILE A 220 -11.71 -1.09 6.00
N PRO A 221 -12.19 -1.73 7.08
CA PRO A 221 -12.33 -1.07 8.37
C PRO A 221 -10.97 -0.62 8.89
N VAL A 222 -10.90 0.60 9.43
CA VAL A 222 -9.69 1.19 10.02
C VAL A 222 -9.07 0.21 11.03
N GLY A 223 -7.80 -0.12 10.85
CA GLY A 223 -7.09 -1.09 11.68
C GLY A 223 -7.22 -2.55 11.24
N THR A 224 -7.87 -2.82 10.10
CA THR A 224 -7.92 -4.14 9.46
C THR A 224 -6.90 -4.23 8.34
N ASP A 225 -6.37 -5.43 8.18
CA ASP A 225 -5.34 -5.77 7.22
C ASP A 225 -5.80 -5.62 5.75
N TRP A 226 -5.36 -4.54 5.08
CA TRP A 226 -5.91 -4.12 3.77
C TRP A 226 -5.42 -4.96 2.57
N PHE A 227 -4.18 -5.46 2.56
CA PHE A 227 -3.65 -6.20 1.40
C PHE A 227 -4.25 -7.61 1.24
N PRO A 228 -4.43 -8.43 2.31
CA PRO A 228 -5.20 -9.66 2.26
C PRO A 228 -6.67 -9.40 1.93
N ARG A 229 -7.21 -8.25 2.34
CA ARG A 229 -8.57 -7.83 1.96
C ARG A 229 -8.65 -7.49 0.48
N ILE A 230 -7.68 -6.80 -0.12
CA ILE A 230 -7.62 -6.57 -1.56
C ILE A 230 -7.42 -7.89 -2.31
N GLN A 231 -6.52 -8.76 -1.86
CA GLN A 231 -6.31 -10.06 -2.51
C GLN A 231 -7.57 -10.92 -2.42
N SER A 232 -8.16 -11.04 -1.23
CA SER A 232 -9.42 -11.76 -1.01
C SER A 232 -10.59 -11.12 -1.75
N ALA A 233 -10.61 -9.80 -1.86
CA ALA A 233 -11.61 -9.08 -2.65
C ALA A 233 -11.43 -9.38 -4.15
N LEU A 234 -10.21 -9.37 -4.68
CA LEU A 234 -9.90 -9.76 -6.05
C LEU A 234 -10.25 -11.24 -6.32
N ASP A 235 -10.05 -12.12 -5.35
CA ASP A 235 -10.46 -13.53 -5.44
C ASP A 235 -11.98 -13.69 -5.55
N ARG A 236 -12.75 -12.80 -4.91
CA ARG A 236 -14.23 -12.72 -5.01
C ARG A 236 -14.73 -11.77 -6.10
N THR A 237 -13.83 -11.08 -6.79
CA THR A 237 -14.20 -10.08 -7.79
C THR A 237 -14.60 -10.76 -9.08
N LYS A 238 -15.82 -10.48 -9.54
CA LYS A 238 -16.30 -10.85 -10.87
C LYS A 238 -16.01 -9.75 -11.88
N VAL A 239 -16.12 -8.49 -11.47
CA VAL A 239 -15.86 -7.32 -12.31
C VAL A 239 -14.93 -6.35 -11.59
N ALA A 240 -13.80 -6.01 -12.20
CA ALA A 240 -12.90 -4.97 -11.69
C ALA A 240 -13.05 -3.69 -12.50
N ILE A 241 -13.14 -2.54 -11.83
CA ILE A 241 -13.19 -1.21 -12.43
C ILE A 241 -11.92 -0.46 -12.03
N MET A 242 -11.20 0.13 -12.99
CA MET A 242 -10.07 1.02 -12.73
C MET A 242 -10.41 2.45 -13.15
N LEU A 243 -10.25 3.42 -12.24
CA LEU A 243 -10.40 4.84 -12.54
C LEU A 243 -9.03 5.47 -12.83
N VAL A 244 -8.68 5.59 -14.10
CA VAL A 244 -7.33 5.93 -14.54
C VAL A 244 -7.17 7.45 -14.66
N THR A 245 -6.32 8.00 -13.81
CA THR A 245 -5.85 9.40 -13.77
C THR A 245 -4.32 9.45 -13.79
N PRO A 246 -3.68 10.63 -14.01
CA PRO A 246 -2.23 10.77 -13.82
C PRO A 246 -1.75 10.27 -12.45
N GLU A 247 -2.50 10.54 -11.38
CA GLU A 247 -2.18 10.12 -10.02
C GLU A 247 -2.38 8.62 -9.80
N PHE A 248 -3.32 8.00 -10.52
CA PHE A 248 -3.46 6.54 -10.57
C PHE A 248 -2.22 5.90 -11.18
N VAL A 249 -1.80 6.38 -12.36
CA VAL A 249 -0.60 5.89 -13.05
C VAL A 249 0.66 6.15 -12.23
N ALA A 250 0.75 7.30 -11.56
CA ALA A 250 1.89 7.69 -10.72
C ALA A 250 2.00 6.91 -9.39
N SER A 251 0.97 6.16 -9.00
CA SER A 251 1.00 5.38 -7.75
C SER A 251 1.83 4.11 -7.94
N ASP A 252 2.96 4.02 -7.23
CA ASP A 252 3.81 2.82 -7.22
C ASP A 252 3.06 1.59 -6.73
N PHE A 253 2.15 1.76 -5.76
CA PHE A 253 1.34 0.64 -5.27
C PHE A 253 0.42 0.08 -6.35
N ILE A 254 -0.33 0.97 -7.01
CA ILE A 254 -1.26 0.59 -8.07
C ILE A 254 -0.49 -0.07 -9.23
N ARG A 255 0.64 0.54 -9.62
CA ARG A 255 1.49 0.06 -10.72
C ARG A 255 2.15 -1.29 -10.45
N ASN A 256 2.71 -1.48 -9.25
CA ASN A 256 3.53 -2.65 -8.94
C ASN A 256 2.74 -3.80 -8.31
N HIS A 257 1.54 -3.53 -7.77
CA HIS A 257 0.77 -4.54 -7.05
C HIS A 257 -0.66 -4.73 -7.59
N GLU A 258 -1.45 -3.67 -7.80
CA GLU A 258 -2.86 -3.85 -8.20
C GLU A 258 -3.01 -4.17 -9.68
N VAL A 259 -2.44 -3.33 -10.55
CA VAL A 259 -2.59 -3.44 -12.00
C VAL A 259 -2.10 -4.79 -12.52
N PRO A 260 -0.90 -5.30 -12.15
CA PRO A 260 -0.45 -6.61 -12.60
C PRO A 260 -1.43 -7.73 -12.21
N LYS A 261 -1.89 -7.74 -10.95
CA LYS A 261 -2.81 -8.78 -10.46
C LYS A 261 -4.17 -8.75 -11.17
N ILE A 262 -4.73 -7.57 -11.38
CA ILE A 262 -6.02 -7.42 -12.07
C ILE A 262 -5.89 -7.79 -13.55
N LEU A 263 -4.81 -7.38 -14.21
CA LEU A 263 -4.53 -7.74 -15.60
C LEU A 263 -4.34 -9.25 -15.76
N GLU A 264 -3.58 -9.89 -14.88
CA GLU A 264 -3.41 -11.34 -14.87
C GLU A 264 -4.74 -12.07 -14.68
N ALA A 265 -5.56 -11.66 -13.72
CA ALA A 265 -6.88 -12.24 -13.49
C ALA A 265 -7.80 -12.05 -14.71
N ALA A 266 -7.82 -10.85 -15.31
CA ALA A 266 -8.57 -10.59 -16.53
C ALA A 266 -8.07 -11.44 -17.72
N ASN A 267 -6.76 -11.61 -17.87
CA ASN A 267 -6.16 -12.45 -18.92
C ASN A 267 -6.49 -13.93 -18.77
N ARG A 268 -6.62 -14.42 -17.53
CA ARG A 268 -7.08 -15.79 -17.25
C ARG A 268 -8.60 -15.97 -17.41
N GLY A 269 -9.35 -14.88 -17.58
CA GLY A 269 -10.81 -14.90 -17.58
C GLY A 269 -11.43 -15.04 -16.20
N ASP A 270 -10.65 -14.84 -15.13
CA ASP A 270 -11.11 -14.93 -13.75
C ASP A 270 -12.07 -13.79 -13.39
N LEU A 271 -11.89 -12.62 -14.01
CA LEU A 271 -12.74 -11.44 -13.85
C LEU A 271 -12.87 -10.67 -15.15
N THR A 272 -13.88 -9.80 -15.24
CA THR A 272 -14.01 -8.84 -16.34
C THR A 272 -13.44 -7.48 -15.94
N LEU A 273 -12.52 -6.93 -16.73
CA LEU A 273 -11.90 -5.62 -16.46
C LEU A 273 -12.62 -4.48 -17.22
N PHE A 274 -12.95 -3.42 -16.48
CA PHE A 274 -13.45 -2.14 -16.97
C PHE A 274 -12.49 -1.01 -16.55
N TRP A 275 -11.52 -0.68 -17.38
CA TRP A 275 -10.68 0.49 -17.14
C TRP A 275 -11.31 1.74 -17.78
N ILE A 276 -11.40 2.82 -17.01
CA ILE A 276 -12.07 4.06 -17.37
C ILE A 276 -11.03 5.18 -17.35
N LEU A 277 -10.78 5.79 -18.51
CA LEU A 277 -9.88 6.94 -18.60
C LEU A 277 -10.60 8.19 -18.11
N VAL A 278 -10.25 8.60 -16.90
CA VAL A 278 -10.83 9.76 -16.23
C VAL A 278 -10.17 11.04 -16.70
N SER A 279 -8.84 11.06 -16.67
CA SER A 279 -7.99 12.18 -17.07
C SER A 279 -6.87 11.64 -17.97
N ASP A 280 -6.49 12.44 -18.96
CA ASP A 280 -5.44 12.05 -19.92
C ASP A 280 -4.14 11.69 -19.18
N SER A 281 -3.58 10.52 -19.48
CA SER A 281 -2.50 9.91 -18.70
C SER A 281 -1.79 8.81 -19.47
N HIS A 282 -0.59 8.45 -19.02
CA HIS A 282 0.24 7.39 -19.60
C HIS A 282 -0.26 5.98 -19.25
N TYR A 283 -1.52 5.69 -19.57
CA TYR A 283 -2.13 4.38 -19.32
C TYR A 283 -1.47 3.24 -20.13
N ASP A 284 -0.79 3.59 -21.23
CA ASP A 284 0.06 2.69 -22.02
C ASP A 284 1.23 2.14 -21.21
N GLN A 285 1.79 2.93 -20.28
CA GLN A 285 2.92 2.50 -19.45
C GLN A 285 2.54 1.48 -18.38
N ILE A 286 1.24 1.21 -18.20
CA ILE A 286 0.71 0.24 -17.25
C ILE A 286 -0.07 -0.89 -17.95
N GLY A 287 0.09 -1.05 -19.27
CA GLY A 287 -0.42 -2.19 -20.03
C GLY A 287 -1.93 -2.20 -20.26
N LEU A 288 -2.58 -1.02 -20.25
CA LEU A 288 -4.01 -0.89 -20.52
C LEU A 288 -4.34 -0.64 -22.00
N ASP A 289 -3.36 -0.26 -22.81
CA ASP A 289 -3.50 0.02 -24.24
C ASP A 289 -3.94 -1.19 -25.07
N ASP A 290 -3.59 -2.40 -24.64
CA ASP A 290 -4.04 -3.66 -25.25
C ASP A 290 -5.45 -4.10 -24.81
N LYS A 291 -6.12 -3.33 -23.95
CA LYS A 291 -7.45 -3.65 -23.41
C LYS A 291 -8.49 -2.63 -23.88
N GLN A 292 -9.66 -3.10 -24.31
CA GLN A 292 -10.73 -2.20 -24.73
C GLN A 292 -11.37 -1.49 -23.53
N ALA A 293 -11.37 -0.15 -23.53
CA ALA A 293 -12.13 0.65 -22.57
C ALA A 293 -13.65 0.66 -22.90
N PRO A 294 -14.54 0.88 -21.90
CA PRO A 294 -15.98 0.91 -22.11
C PRO A 294 -16.48 2.23 -22.74
N HIS A 295 -15.60 3.19 -23.00
CA HIS A 295 -15.86 4.47 -23.64
C HIS A 295 -14.74 4.88 -24.60
N ASP A 296 -14.97 5.94 -25.37
CA ASP A 296 -13.96 6.55 -26.24
C ASP A 296 -12.86 7.20 -25.39
N VAL A 297 -11.66 6.62 -25.40
CA VAL A 297 -10.48 7.11 -24.66
C VAL A 297 -9.91 8.39 -25.24
N ALA A 298 -10.24 8.75 -26.49
CA ALA A 298 -9.90 10.06 -27.05
C ALA A 298 -10.68 11.20 -26.39
N LYS A 299 -11.67 10.88 -25.53
CA LYS A 299 -12.44 11.82 -24.73
C LYS A 299 -12.44 11.38 -23.26
N PRO A 300 -11.35 11.65 -22.51
CA PRO A 300 -11.30 11.40 -21.07
C PRO A 300 -12.51 12.04 -20.35
N LEU A 301 -12.99 11.41 -19.29
CA LEU A 301 -14.26 11.83 -18.66
C LEU A 301 -14.25 13.26 -18.11
N ASP A 302 -13.09 13.77 -17.70
CA ASP A 302 -12.92 15.13 -17.18
C ASP A 302 -13.07 16.22 -18.25
N THR A 303 -12.80 15.89 -19.52
CA THR A 303 -13.00 16.78 -20.67
C THR A 303 -14.48 16.95 -21.06
N LEU A 304 -15.34 16.03 -20.59
CA LEU A 304 -16.75 16.03 -20.92
C LEU A 304 -17.54 17.03 -20.06
N THR A 305 -18.54 17.68 -20.68
CA THR A 305 -19.52 18.46 -19.91
C THR A 305 -20.24 17.56 -18.90
N ARG A 306 -20.71 18.12 -17.79
CA ARG A 306 -21.40 17.37 -16.73
C ARG A 306 -22.50 16.44 -17.27
N ALA A 307 -23.31 16.91 -18.21
CA ALA A 307 -24.39 16.11 -18.79
C ALA A 307 -23.85 14.91 -19.60
N LYS A 308 -22.85 15.14 -20.46
CA LYS A 308 -22.21 14.09 -21.26
C LYS A 308 -21.46 13.09 -20.39
N ARG A 309 -20.77 13.56 -19.35
CA ARG A 309 -20.09 12.71 -18.37
C ARG A 309 -21.07 11.80 -17.63
N ASN A 310 -22.19 12.34 -17.16
CA ASN A 310 -23.23 11.54 -16.50
C ASN A 310 -23.81 10.49 -17.46
N GLN A 311 -24.00 10.83 -18.74
CA GLN A 311 -24.43 9.87 -19.75
C GLN A 311 -23.38 8.76 -19.97
N ALA A 312 -22.10 9.13 -20.08
CA ALA A 312 -21.00 8.18 -20.24
C ALA A 312 -20.93 7.22 -19.04
N LEU A 313 -20.93 7.75 -17.81
CA LEU A 313 -20.94 6.93 -16.60
C LEU A 313 -22.15 5.99 -16.54
N ARG A 314 -23.36 6.47 -16.85
CA ARG A 314 -24.57 5.62 -16.91
C ARG A 314 -24.42 4.49 -17.93
N THR A 315 -23.84 4.78 -19.10
CA THR A 315 -23.59 3.75 -20.12
C THR A 315 -22.55 2.74 -19.63
N ILE A 316 -21.48 3.19 -18.98
CA ILE A 316 -20.44 2.31 -18.42
C ILE A 316 -21.03 1.42 -17.32
N THR A 317 -21.78 1.98 -16.36
CA THR A 317 -22.37 1.19 -15.28
C THR A 317 -23.42 0.20 -15.78
N GLY A 318 -24.14 0.51 -16.86
CA GLY A 318 -25.00 -0.45 -17.56
C GLY A 318 -24.23 -1.65 -18.10
N LYS A 319 -23.09 -1.42 -18.76
CA LYS A 319 -22.21 -2.51 -19.24
C LYS A 319 -21.60 -3.33 -18.10
N VAL A 320 -21.23 -2.67 -16.99
CA VAL A 320 -20.74 -3.35 -15.77
C VAL A 320 -21.80 -4.30 -15.24
N LEU A 321 -23.06 -3.87 -15.18
CA LEU A 321 -24.17 -4.71 -14.74
C LEU A 321 -24.39 -5.91 -15.67
N GLU A 322 -24.38 -5.69 -16.99
CA GLU A 322 -24.50 -6.76 -17.97
C GLU A 322 -23.39 -7.80 -17.82
N ALA A 323 -22.12 -7.36 -17.68
CA ALA A 323 -20.99 -8.25 -17.46
C ALA A 323 -21.10 -9.00 -16.11
N PHE A 324 -21.55 -8.32 -15.07
CA PHE A 324 -21.73 -8.92 -13.75
C PHE A 324 -22.84 -9.98 -13.73
N GLU A 325 -23.90 -9.80 -14.51
CA GLU A 325 -25.02 -10.77 -14.59
C GLU A 325 -24.80 -11.90 -15.61
N SER A 326 -23.89 -11.71 -16.57
CA SER A 326 -23.52 -12.76 -17.51
C SER A 326 -22.88 -13.96 -16.78
N THR A 327 -23.33 -15.19 -17.10
CA THR A 327 -22.94 -16.43 -16.42
C THR A 327 -21.57 -16.92 -16.85
#